data_AF-W1I970-F1
#
_entry.id   AF-W1I970-F1
#
_cell.length_a   1.000
_cell.length_b   1.000
_cell.length_c   1.000
_cell.angle_alpha   90.00
_cell.angle_beta   90.00
_cell.angle_gamma   90.00
#
_symmetry.space_group_name_H-M   'P 1'
#
loop_
_entity.id
_entity.type
_entity.pdbx_description
1 polymer ?
#
loop_
_entity_poly.entity_id
_entity_poly.type
_entity_poly.pdbx_seq_one_letter_code
_entity_poly.pdbx_strand_id
1 'polypeptide(L)'
;MNLYCIYDRKGELANPPFTAPNHALAIRQFAVACNQSGSTERPNLFSTYPEDFCLMFIGELDEKTMVFKAPDIITNLGLALDFIKKE
;
A
#
# COMPACT_ATOMS: atom_id res chain seq x y z
N MET A 1 -12.86 -9.27 3.79
CA MET A 1 -11.83 -8.23 4.04
C MET A 1 -11.23 -7.77 2.72
N ASN A 2 -10.90 -6.48 2.58
CA ASN A 2 -10.24 -5.97 1.38
C ASN A 2 -8.73 -6.20 1.51
N LEU A 3 -8.10 -6.59 0.41
CA LEU A 3 -6.66 -6.84 0.30
C LEU A 3 -5.97 -5.74 -0.50
N TYR A 4 -4.81 -5.37 -0.01
CA TYR A 4 -3.99 -4.31 -0.58
C TYR A 4 -2.54 -4.74 -0.63
N CYS A 5 -1.80 -4.15 -1.56
CA CYS A 5 -0.38 -4.34 -1.70
C CYS A 5 0.28 -2.98 -1.94
N ILE A 6 1.49 -2.79 -1.41
CA ILE A 6 2.35 -1.69 -1.85
C ILE A 6 3.20 -2.23 -2.99
N TYR A 7 3.11 -1.61 -4.15
CA TYR A 7 3.88 -1.99 -5.33
C TYR A 7 5.05 -1.03 -5.51
N ASP A 8 6.26 -1.57 -5.51
CA ASP A 8 7.49 -0.88 -5.90
C ASP A 8 7.57 -0.90 -7.42
N ARG A 9 7.31 0.24 -8.05
CA ARG A 9 7.33 0.41 -9.50
C ARG A 9 8.73 0.41 -10.07
N LYS A 10 9.75 0.71 -9.25
CA LYS A 10 11.15 0.76 -9.67
C LYS A 10 11.78 -0.63 -9.60
N GLY A 11 11.48 -1.37 -8.54
CA GLY A 11 11.89 -2.76 -8.34
C GLY A 11 10.96 -3.79 -8.99
N GLU A 12 9.83 -3.35 -9.53
CA GLU A 12 8.77 -4.19 -10.12
C GLU A 12 8.25 -5.29 -9.16
N LEU A 13 8.25 -4.99 -7.85
CA LEU A 13 7.95 -5.96 -6.79
C LEU A 13 6.73 -5.56 -5.96
N ALA A 14 5.90 -6.55 -5.68
CA ALA A 14 4.81 -6.44 -4.72
C ALA A 14 5.28 -6.77 -3.31
N ASN A 15 5.06 -5.86 -2.36
CA ASN A 15 5.24 -6.16 -0.95
C ASN A 15 4.21 -7.20 -0.46
N PRO A 16 4.43 -7.86 0.68
CA PRO A 16 3.45 -8.76 1.26
C PRO A 16 2.07 -8.07 1.39
N PRO A 17 0.98 -8.71 0.93
CA PRO A 17 -0.34 -8.14 1.04
C PRO A 17 -0.75 -7.91 2.49
N PHE A 18 -1.56 -6.88 2.70
CA PHE A 18 -2.21 -6.60 3.98
C PHE A 18 -3.71 -6.40 3.79
N THR A 19 -4.46 -6.50 4.89
CA THR A 19 -5.91 -6.35 4.87
C THR A 19 -6.35 -5.05 5.54
N ALA A 20 -7.43 -4.46 5.02
CA ALA A 20 -8.12 -3.36 5.70
C ALA A 20 -9.64 -3.45 5.47
N PRO A 21 -10.47 -2.91 6.39
CA PRO A 21 -11.93 -2.94 6.24
C PRO A 21 -12.46 -2.14 5.05
N ASN A 22 -11.76 -1.09 4.62
CA ASN A 22 -12.14 -0.23 3.49
C ASN A 22 -10.93 0.56 2.96
N HIS A 23 -11.09 1.22 1.80
CA HIS A 23 -10.01 1.99 1.16
C HIS A 23 -9.47 3.10 2.06
N ALA A 24 -10.32 3.80 2.81
CA ALA A 24 -9.90 4.91 3.66
C ALA A 24 -8.92 4.46 4.77
N LEU A 25 -9.17 3.30 5.38
CA LEU A 25 -8.26 2.73 6.37
C LEU A 25 -6.95 2.22 5.76
N ALA A 26 -6.99 1.61 4.57
CA ALA A 26 -5.79 1.21 3.84
C ALA A 26 -4.92 2.43 3.47
N ILE A 27 -5.53 3.48 2.92
CA ILE A 27 -4.87 4.74 2.59
C ILE A 27 -4.25 5.35 3.85
N ARG A 28 -4.96 5.37 4.98
CA ARG A 28 -4.43 5.90 6.24
C ARG A 28 -3.24 5.09 6.75
N GLN A 29 -3.30 3.75 6.69
CA GLN A 29 -2.19 2.89 7.08
C GLN A 29 -0.96 3.15 6.20
N PHE A 30 -1.15 3.25 4.88
CA PHE A 30 -0.07 3.57 3.95
C PHE A 30 0.50 4.97 4.20
N ALA A 31 -0.34 5.98 4.37
CA ALA A 31 0.09 7.33 4.68
C ALA A 31 0.91 7.39 5.98
N VAL A 32 0.53 6.65 7.02
CA VAL A 32 1.35 6.53 8.23
C VAL A 32 2.72 5.94 7.91
N ALA A 33 2.78 4.86 7.11
CA ALA A 33 4.05 4.26 6.70
C ALA A 33 4.92 5.23 5.87
N CYS A 34 4.34 6.02 4.97
CA CYS A 34 5.07 7.01 4.17
C CYS A 34 5.70 8.12 5.01
N ASN A 35 5.12 8.45 6.17
CA ASN A 35 5.59 9.53 7.04
C ASN A 35 6.39 9.03 8.25
N GLN A 36 6.63 7.72 8.38
CA GLN A 36 7.48 7.19 9.45
C GLN A 36 8.95 7.53 9.18
N SER A 37 9.67 7.96 10.22
CA SER A 37 11.12 8.16 10.12
C SER A 37 11.81 6.80 9.98
N GLY A 38 12.68 6.67 8.98
CA GLY A 38 13.64 5.56 8.91
C GLY A 38 14.80 5.78 9.87
N SER A 39 15.49 4.71 10.26
CA SER A 39 16.81 4.80 10.89
C SER A 39 17.91 4.54 9.87
N THR A 40 19.16 4.84 10.19
CA THR A 40 20.31 4.54 9.32
C THR A 40 20.43 3.03 9.04
N GLU A 41 20.07 2.19 10.00
CA GLU A 41 20.11 0.72 9.88
C GLU A 41 18.89 0.16 9.13
N ARG A 42 17.77 0.88 9.15
CA ARG A 42 16.51 0.51 8.49
C ARG A 42 15.90 1.77 7.85
N PRO A 43 16.39 2.17 6.67
CA PRO A 43 15.84 3.33 5.99
C PRO A 43 14.39 3.06 5.61
N ASN A 44 13.55 4.09 5.72
CA ASN A 44 12.20 4.03 5.21
C ASN A 44 12.21 4.43 3.75
N LEU A 45 12.14 3.44 2.86
CA LEU A 45 12.15 3.68 1.42
C LEU A 45 10.93 4.47 0.95
N PHE A 46 9.79 4.35 1.65
CA PHE A 46 8.57 5.08 1.28
C PHE A 46 8.70 6.59 1.46
N SER A 47 9.48 7.04 2.45
CA SER A 47 9.77 8.46 2.64
C SER A 47 10.96 8.94 1.80
N THR A 48 11.84 8.03 1.38
CA THR A 48 13.07 8.33 0.65
C THR A 48 12.85 8.40 -0.87
N TYR A 49 12.02 7.51 -1.41
CA TYR A 49 11.68 7.43 -2.84
C TYR A 49 10.16 7.37 -3.05
N PRO A 50 9.41 8.39 -2.62
CA PRO A 50 7.95 8.36 -2.57
C PRO A 50 7.23 8.18 -3.92
N GLU A 51 7.87 8.52 -5.03
CA GLU A 51 7.34 8.36 -6.39
C GLU A 51 7.32 6.90 -6.89
N ASP A 52 8.15 6.05 -6.28
CA ASP A 52 8.35 4.66 -6.70
C ASP A 52 7.31 3.72 -6.12
N PHE A 53 6.67 4.07 -4.99
CA PHE A 53 5.73 3.20 -4.29
C PHE A 53 4.28 3.62 -4.49
N CYS A 54 3.41 2.67 -4.83
CA CYS A 54 1.97 2.92 -4.94
C CYS A 54 1.13 1.90 -4.17
N LEU A 55 0.03 2.37 -3.58
CA LEU A 55 -0.93 1.52 -2.90
C LEU A 55 -1.91 0.93 -3.91
N MET A 56 -1.98 -0.40 -3.98
CA MET A 56 -2.79 -1.14 -4.93
C MET A 56 -3.88 -1.89 -4.19
N PHE A 57 -5.14 -1.73 -4.60
CA PHE A 57 -6.21 -2.65 -4.22
C PHE A 57 -6.18 -3.88 -5.13
N ILE A 58 -6.04 -5.06 -4.52
CA ILE A 58 -5.85 -6.31 -5.25
C ILE A 58 -7.04 -7.26 -5.12
N GLY A 59 -8.06 -6.93 -4.32
CA GLY A 59 -9.30 -7.69 -4.26
C GLY A 59 -9.85 -7.89 -2.86
N GLU A 60 -10.76 -8.85 -2.74
CA GLU A 60 -11.43 -9.16 -1.48
C GLU A 60 -11.23 -10.63 -1.11
N LEU A 61 -10.91 -10.88 0.15
CA LEU A 61 -10.94 -12.22 0.73
C LEU A 61 -12.26 -12.37 1.49
N ASP A 62 -13.12 -13.28 1.01
CA ASP A 62 -14.29 -13.71 1.75
C ASP A 62 -13.85 -14.68 2.84
N GLU A 63 -13.90 -14.22 4.09
CA GLU A 63 -13.42 -14.96 5.26
C GLU A 63 -14.30 -16.18 5.59
N LYS A 64 -15.53 -16.25 5.08
CA LYS A 64 -16.42 -17.39 5.32
C LYS A 64 -16.19 -18.50 4.30
N THR A 65 -16.01 -18.13 3.03
CA THR A 65 -15.88 -19.09 1.94
C THR A 65 -14.42 -19.36 1.56
N MET A 66 -13.48 -18.58 2.10
CA MET A 66 -12.05 -18.59 1.75
C MET A 66 -11.80 -18.31 0.26
N VAL A 67 -12.76 -17.67 -0.42
CA VAL A 67 -12.65 -17.30 -1.82
C VAL A 67 -12.01 -15.92 -1.94
N PHE A 68 -10.96 -15.85 -2.73
CA PHE A 68 -10.38 -14.59 -3.17
C PHE A 68 -11.10 -14.10 -4.43
N LYS A 69 -11.62 -12.88 -4.37
CA LYS A 69 -12.27 -12.18 -5.49
C LYS A 69 -11.32 -11.09 -5.99
N ALA A 70 -10.65 -11.38 -7.10
CA ALA A 70 -9.87 -10.37 -7.81
C ALA A 70 -10.80 -9.29 -8.37
N PRO A 71 -10.40 -8.01 -8.38
CA PRO A 71 -11.16 -6.97 -9.02
C PRO A 71 -10.99 -7.09 -10.55
N ASP A 72 -12.01 -6.68 -11.30
CA ASP A 72 -11.93 -6.64 -12.77
C ASP A 72 -10.83 -5.67 -13.25
N ILE A 73 -10.58 -4.63 -12.46
CA ILE A 73 -9.54 -3.62 -12.71
C ILE A 73 -8.74 -3.44 -11.43
N ILE A 74 -7.42 -3.67 -11.53
CA ILE A 74 -6.50 -3.34 -10.44
C ILE A 74 -6.55 -1.83 -10.23
N THR A 75 -6.87 -1.42 -8.99
CA THR A 75 -7.08 -0.02 -8.67
C THR A 75 -5.86 0.52 -7.91
N ASN A 76 -5.19 1.52 -8.49
CA ASN A 76 -4.20 2.33 -7.79
C ASN A 76 -4.91 3.36 -6.91
N LEU A 77 -4.62 3.35 -5.61
CA LEU A 77 -5.24 4.21 -4.61
C LEU A 77 -4.37 5.43 -4.25
N GLY A 78 -3.17 5.55 -4.81
CA GLY A 78 -2.28 6.70 -4.65
C GLY A 78 -0.80 6.31 -4.58
N LEU A 79 0.07 7.26 -4.92
CA LEU A 79 1.52 7.17 -4.73
C LEU A 79 1.90 7.53 -3.29
N ALA A 80 3.02 7.02 -2.78
CA ALA A 80 3.55 7.49 -1.49
C ALA A 80 3.77 9.02 -1.49
N LEU A 81 4.13 9.59 -2.65
CA LEU A 81 4.27 11.03 -2.88
C LEU A 81 3.01 11.83 -2.55
N ASP A 82 1.82 11.27 -2.78
CA ASP A 82 0.54 11.94 -2.50
C ASP A 82 0.27 12.06 -0.98
N PHE A 83 0.96 11.24 -0.18
CA PHE A 83 0.70 11.11 1.26
C PHE A 83 1.84 11.64 2.14
N ILE A 84 2.99 12.02 1.58
CA ILE A 84 4.03 12.71 2.34
C ILE A 84 3.55 14.11 2.73
N LYS A 85 3.63 14.41 4.02
CA LYS A 85 3.42 15.77 4.53
C LYS A 85 4.69 16.58 4.27
N LYS A 86 4.59 17.62 3.44
CA LYS A 86 5.66 18.62 3.31
C LYS A 86 5.69 19.45 4.59
N GLU A 87 6.82 19.43 5.30
CA GLU A 87 7.14 20.40 6.36
C GLU A 87 7.57 21.74 5.76
#